data_AF-A0A7C6T2X9-F1
#
_entry.id   AF-A0A7C6T2X9-F1
#
_cell.length_a   1.000
_cell.length_b   1.000
_cell.length_c   1.000
_cell.angle_alpha   90.00
_cell.angle_beta   90.00
_cell.angle_gamma   90.00
#
_symmetry.space_group_name_H-M   'P 1'
#
loop_
_entity.id
_entity.type
_entity.pdbx_description
1 polymer ?
#
loop_
_entity_poly.entity_id
_entity_poly.type
_entity_poly.pdbx_seq_one_letter_code
_entity_poly.pdbx_strand_id
1 'polypeptide(L)'
;MPKPRKMLTDCNAPYIVALMRLIETQSKVTIANWCVSYAEAHLLPIWEKHYPADERPRAAIQAARDWLEGKIKLPAAKKAILGAHAAAREAEGNPAAQGAARAIGQAAS
;
A
#
# COMPACT_ATOMS: atom_id res chain seq x y z
N MET A 1 19.96 2.12 -15.44
CA MET A 1 18.87 3.09 -15.18
C MET A 1 19.20 3.87 -13.91
N PRO A 2 19.03 5.21 -13.88
CA PRO A 2 19.27 5.99 -12.67
C PRO A 2 18.31 5.57 -11.56
N LYS A 3 18.80 5.59 -10.31
CA LYS A 3 18.03 5.19 -9.12
C LYS A 3 16.82 6.13 -8.98
N PRO A 4 15.57 5.64 -8.96
CA PRO A 4 14.41 6.50 -8.84
C PRO A 4 14.46 7.30 -7.53
N ARG A 5 14.11 8.59 -7.60
CA ARG A 5 14.06 9.47 -6.42
C ARG A 5 12.98 8.96 -5.45
N LYS A 6 13.26 9.07 -4.15
CA LYS A 6 12.40 8.54 -3.08
C LYS A 6 11.16 9.40 -2.76
N MET A 7 11.05 10.62 -3.26
CA MET A 7 9.98 11.56 -2.89
C MET A 7 9.42 12.30 -4.11
N LEU A 8 8.14 12.71 -3.99
CA LEU A 8 7.51 13.68 -4.89
C LEU A 8 8.34 14.96 -4.89
N THR A 9 8.62 15.48 -6.08
CA THR A 9 9.61 16.55 -6.30
C THR A 9 9.21 17.91 -5.72
N ASP A 10 7.93 18.13 -5.41
CA ASP A 10 7.43 19.38 -4.82
C ASP A 10 6.14 19.14 -4.00
N CYS A 11 6.22 19.29 -2.68
CA CYS A 11 5.06 19.18 -1.79
C CYS A 11 4.14 20.41 -1.82
N ASN A 12 4.63 21.54 -2.35
CA ASN A 12 3.86 22.78 -2.48
C ASN A 12 3.18 22.89 -3.85
N ALA A 13 3.35 21.90 -4.72
CA ALA A 13 2.66 21.87 -6.00
C ALA A 13 1.14 22.00 -5.79
N PRO A 14 0.42 22.85 -6.56
CA PRO A 14 -0.98 23.16 -6.29
C PRO A 14 -1.90 21.94 -6.17
N TYR A 15 -1.64 20.89 -6.96
CA TYR A 15 -2.41 19.64 -6.92
C TYR A 15 -2.13 18.80 -5.66
N ILE A 16 -0.90 18.84 -5.13
CA ILE A 16 -0.56 18.17 -3.85
C ILE A 16 -1.25 18.90 -2.70
N VAL A 17 -1.15 20.24 -2.66
CA VAL A 17 -1.81 21.05 -1.62
C VAL A 17 -3.34 20.87 -1.66
N ALA A 18 -3.94 20.85 -2.84
CA ALA A 18 -5.38 20.61 -3.00
C ALA A 18 -5.79 19.22 -2.48
N LEU A 19 -5.01 18.19 -2.78
CA LEU A 19 -5.25 16.83 -2.29
C LEU A 19 -5.11 16.75 -0.77
N MET A 20 -4.06 17.37 -0.19
CA MET A 20 -3.86 17.40 1.27
C MET A 20 -5.02 18.08 1.99
N ARG A 21 -5.49 19.22 1.48
CA ARG A 21 -6.67 19.91 2.04
C ARG A 21 -7.91 19.02 2.01
N LEU A 22 -8.12 18.24 0.95
CA LEU A 22 -9.22 17.28 0.90
C LEU A 22 -9.04 16.17 1.94
N ILE A 23 -7.84 15.58 2.04
CA ILE A 23 -7.53 14.51 3.01
C ILE A 23 -7.79 14.98 4.44
N GLU A 24 -7.42 16.21 4.78
CA GLU A 24 -7.62 16.81 6.11
C GLU A 24 -9.10 16.94 6.52
N THR A 25 -10.03 16.94 5.56
CA THR A 25 -11.48 16.97 5.86
C THR A 25 -12.08 15.60 6.15
N GLN A 26 -11.32 14.52 5.96
CA GLN A 26 -11.82 13.14 6.03
C GLN A 26 -11.46 12.46 7.35
N SER A 27 -12.27 11.48 7.75
CA SER A 27 -11.94 10.64 8.90
C SER A 27 -10.76 9.72 8.59
N LYS A 28 -10.01 9.31 9.62
CA LYS A 28 -8.93 8.31 9.50
C LYS A 28 -9.43 7.01 8.86
N VAL A 29 -10.63 6.57 9.23
CA VAL A 29 -11.26 5.34 8.71
C VAL A 29 -11.58 5.48 7.22
N THR A 30 -12.06 6.65 6.80
CA THR A 30 -12.35 6.95 5.38
C THR A 30 -11.07 6.87 4.55
N ILE A 31 -10.01 7.53 4.99
CA ILE A 31 -8.71 7.55 4.28
C ILE A 31 -8.09 6.15 4.26
N ALA A 32 -8.10 5.41 5.37
CA ALA A 32 -7.58 4.05 5.41
C ALA A 32 -8.31 3.12 4.43
N ASN A 33 -9.65 3.15 4.41
CA ASN A 33 -10.44 2.35 3.46
C ASN A 33 -10.16 2.74 2.01
N TRP A 34 -10.00 4.04 1.72
CA TRP A 34 -9.65 4.52 0.39
C TRP A 34 -8.28 4.00 -0.05
N CYS A 35 -7.26 4.10 0.81
CA CYS A 35 -5.91 3.59 0.53
C CYS A 35 -5.91 2.09 0.25
N VAL A 36 -6.56 1.29 1.11
CA VAL A 36 -6.64 -0.17 0.96
C VAL A 36 -7.38 -0.56 -0.32
N SER A 37 -8.50 0.11 -0.62
CA SER A 37 -9.30 -0.18 -1.82
C SER A 37 -8.55 0.22 -3.10
N TYR A 38 -7.84 1.34 -3.10
CA TYR A 38 -7.00 1.75 -4.22
C TYR A 38 -5.86 0.75 -4.46
N ALA A 39 -5.20 0.31 -3.37
CA ALA A 39 -4.15 -0.68 -3.45
C ALA A 39 -4.64 -2.01 -4.02
N GLU A 40 -5.82 -2.47 -3.59
CA GLU A 40 -6.46 -3.67 -4.11
C GLU A 40 -6.83 -3.55 -5.60
N ALA A 41 -7.46 -2.44 -6.01
CA ALA A 41 -7.92 -2.28 -7.38
C ALA A 41 -6.78 -2.05 -8.39
N HIS A 42 -5.71 -1.37 -8.00
CA HIS A 42 -4.72 -0.85 -8.94
C HIS A 42 -3.29 -1.37 -8.73
N LEU A 43 -2.91 -1.71 -7.50
CA LEU A 43 -1.54 -2.12 -7.18
C LEU A 43 -1.40 -3.64 -7.07
N LEU A 44 -2.40 -4.31 -6.50
CA LEU A 44 -2.40 -5.75 -6.39
C LEU A 44 -2.30 -6.45 -7.77
N PRO A 45 -3.02 -6.01 -8.83
CA PRO A 45 -2.87 -6.62 -10.15
C PRO A 45 -1.44 -6.49 -10.74
N ILE A 46 -0.71 -5.43 -10.39
CA ILE A 46 0.69 -5.25 -10.80
C ILE A 46 1.57 -6.32 -10.15
N TRP A 47 1.36 -6.58 -8.86
CA TRP A 47 2.07 -7.64 -8.14
C TRP A 47 1.75 -9.02 -8.71
N GLU A 48 0.46 -9.34 -8.84
CA GLU A 48 -0.01 -10.68 -9.22
C GLU A 48 0.36 -11.05 -10.65
N LYS A 49 0.50 -10.06 -11.53
CA LYS A 49 1.05 -10.28 -12.87
C LYS A 49 2.45 -10.88 -12.86
N HIS A 50 3.26 -10.55 -11.86
CA HIS A 50 4.66 -10.96 -11.77
C HIS A 50 4.92 -12.08 -10.76
N TYR A 51 4.14 -12.12 -9.68
CA TYR A 51 4.27 -13.09 -8.60
C TYR A 51 2.90 -13.70 -8.24
N PRO A 52 2.26 -14.44 -9.16
CA PRO A 52 0.88 -14.92 -8.99
C PRO A 52 0.71 -15.92 -7.83
N ALA A 53 1.78 -16.61 -7.43
CA ALA A 53 1.76 -17.56 -6.32
C ALA A 53 2.11 -16.93 -4.97
N ASP A 54 2.52 -15.65 -4.94
CA ASP A 54 2.88 -14.96 -3.70
C ASP A 54 1.70 -14.11 -3.20
N GLU A 55 0.98 -14.66 -2.24
CA GLU A 55 -0.23 -14.05 -1.67
C GLU A 55 0.07 -12.95 -0.64
N ARG A 56 1.35 -12.69 -0.28
CA ARG A 56 1.69 -11.79 0.84
C ARG A 56 1.06 -10.38 0.69
N PRO A 57 1.06 -9.72 -0.49
CA PRO A 57 0.40 -8.42 -0.64
C PRO A 57 -1.14 -8.50 -0.56
N ARG A 58 -1.75 -9.55 -1.11
CA ARG A 58 -3.20 -9.79 -0.99
C ARG A 58 -3.60 -10.01 0.47
N ALA A 59 -2.82 -10.80 1.20
CA ALA A 59 -3.03 -11.05 2.62
C ALA A 59 -2.92 -9.77 3.47
N ALA A 60 -2.01 -8.84 3.12
CA ALA A 60 -1.91 -7.55 3.79
C ALA A 60 -3.16 -6.68 3.60
N ILE A 61 -3.72 -6.64 2.38
CA ILE A 61 -4.98 -5.96 2.09
C ILE A 61 -6.12 -6.55 2.91
N GLN A 62 -6.27 -7.88 2.90
CA GLN A 62 -7.33 -8.55 3.65
C GLN A 62 -7.20 -8.31 5.15
N ALA A 63 -5.99 -8.39 5.70
CA ALA A 63 -5.75 -8.15 7.10
C ALA A 63 -6.03 -6.69 7.52
N ALA A 64 -5.76 -5.73 6.64
CA ALA A 64 -6.13 -4.34 6.87
C ALA A 64 -7.66 -4.15 6.91
N ARG A 65 -8.40 -4.80 5.99
CA ARG A 65 -9.88 -4.80 6.01
C ARG A 65 -10.43 -5.41 7.30
N ASP A 66 -9.93 -6.59 7.68
CA ASP A 66 -10.36 -7.27 8.90
C ASP A 66 -10.05 -6.46 10.16
N TRP A 67 -8.94 -5.72 10.17
CA TRP A 67 -8.62 -4.83 11.28
C TRP A 67 -9.52 -3.59 11.31
N LEU A 68 -9.80 -2.97 10.16
CA LEU A 68 -10.73 -1.83 10.04
C LEU A 68 -12.17 -2.20 10.43
N GLU A 69 -12.58 -3.44 10.18
CA GLU A 69 -13.86 -3.99 10.61
C GLU A 69 -13.87 -4.50 12.06
N GLY A 70 -12.72 -4.46 12.75
CA GLY A 70 -12.60 -4.89 14.15
C GLY A 70 -12.58 -6.42 14.36
N LYS A 71 -12.48 -7.22 13.28
CA LYS A 71 -12.41 -8.69 13.31
C LYS A 71 -11.10 -9.21 13.89
N ILE A 72 -10.00 -8.48 13.65
CA ILE A 72 -8.67 -8.84 14.18
C ILE A 72 -8.03 -7.67 14.93
N LYS A 73 -7.06 -7.97 15.79
CA LYS A 73 -6.25 -6.97 16.49
C LYS A 73 -5.05 -6.56 15.63
N LEU A 74 -4.56 -5.34 15.87
CA LEU A 74 -3.41 -4.76 15.14
C LEU A 74 -2.18 -5.69 15.06
N PRO A 75 -1.77 -6.43 16.10
CA PRO A 75 -0.62 -7.34 15.99
C PRO A 75 -0.80 -8.45 14.94
N ALA A 76 -2.02 -8.94 14.74
CA ALA A 76 -2.32 -9.94 13.70
C ALA A 76 -2.20 -9.32 12.30
N ALA A 77 -2.76 -8.12 12.11
CA ALA A 77 -2.64 -7.38 10.85
C ALA A 77 -1.17 -7.04 10.52
N LYS A 78 -0.41 -6.62 11.53
CA LYS A 78 1.01 -6.24 11.41
C LYS A 78 1.87 -7.36 10.83
N LYS A 79 1.57 -8.63 11.13
CA LYS A 79 2.29 -9.77 10.56
C LYS A 79 2.12 -9.84 9.03
N ALA A 80 0.90 -9.65 8.53
CA ALA A 80 0.63 -9.65 7.09
C ALA A 80 1.26 -8.44 6.38
N ILE A 81 1.15 -7.26 6.99
CA ILE A 81 1.77 -6.01 6.52
C ILE A 81 3.29 -6.18 6.36
N LEU A 82 3.96 -6.73 7.36
CA LEU A 82 5.40 -7.03 7.30
C LEU A 82 5.72 -8.05 6.20
N GLY A 83 4.83 -9.01 5.95
CA GLY A 83 4.91 -9.94 4.83
C GLY A 83 4.94 -9.24 3.48
N ALA A 84 4.06 -8.26 3.24
CA ALA A 84 4.07 -7.47 2.01
C ALA A 84 5.37 -6.67 1.83
N HIS A 85 5.90 -6.08 2.91
CA HIS A 85 7.18 -5.39 2.86
C HIS A 85 8.36 -6.34 2.58
N ALA A 86 8.33 -7.56 3.11
CA ALA A 86 9.33 -8.58 2.80
C ALA A 86 9.28 -8.99 1.32
N ALA A 87 8.08 -9.27 0.80
CA ALA A 87 7.86 -9.57 -0.62
C ALA A 87 8.43 -8.45 -1.52
N ALA A 88 8.23 -7.20 -1.14
CA ALA A 88 8.76 -6.07 -1.87
C ALA A 88 10.30 -5.97 -1.85
N ARG A 89 10.96 -6.44 -0.78
CA ARG A 89 12.43 -6.49 -0.70
C ARG A 89 12.98 -7.59 -1.61
N GLU A 90 12.31 -8.74 -1.65
CA GLU A 90 12.68 -9.88 -2.47
C GLU A 90 12.46 -9.62 -3.98
N ALA A 91 11.52 -8.74 -4.34
CA ALA A 91 11.23 -8.36 -5.73
C ALA A 91 12.19 -7.31 -6.34
N GLU A 92 13.44 -7.17 -5.85
CA GLU A 92 14.39 -6.13 -6.30
C GLU A 92 14.67 -6.15 -7.81
N GLY A 93 14.61 -7.33 -8.45
CA GLY A 93 14.74 -7.48 -9.90
C GLY A 93 13.55 -6.96 -10.73
N ASN A 94 12.45 -6.56 -10.09
CA ASN A 94 11.25 -6.05 -10.74
C ASN A 94 10.76 -4.76 -10.07
N PRO A 95 11.19 -3.58 -10.56
CA PRO A 95 10.85 -2.29 -9.95
C PRO A 95 9.35 -2.02 -9.83
N ALA A 96 8.55 -2.47 -10.80
CA ALA A 96 7.10 -2.26 -10.79
C ALA A 96 6.42 -3.07 -9.67
N ALA A 97 6.74 -4.38 -9.59
CA ALA A 97 6.22 -5.25 -8.54
C ALA A 97 6.75 -4.84 -7.15
N GLN A 98 8.03 -4.48 -7.04
CA GLN A 98 8.59 -3.95 -5.80
C GLN A 98 7.86 -2.68 -5.35
N GLY A 99 7.61 -1.74 -6.26
CA GLY A 99 6.85 -0.52 -5.97
C GLY A 99 5.43 -0.83 -5.49
N ALA A 100 4.73 -1.70 -6.21
CA ALA A 100 3.38 -2.14 -5.86
C ALA A 100 3.33 -2.78 -4.46
N ALA A 101 4.18 -3.76 -4.15
CA ALA A 101 4.18 -4.40 -2.84
C ALA A 101 4.56 -3.45 -1.69
N ARG A 102 5.48 -2.49 -1.91
CA ARG A 102 5.78 -1.45 -0.90
C ARG A 102 4.56 -0.57 -0.63
N ALA A 103 3.90 -0.11 -1.69
CA ALA A 103 2.73 0.76 -1.59
C ALA A 103 1.54 0.02 -0.96
N ILE A 104 1.34 -1.26 -1.27
CA ILE A 104 0.34 -2.12 -0.61
C ILE A 104 0.63 -2.25 0.88
N GLY A 105 1.88 -2.55 1.27
CA GLY A 105 2.27 -2.63 2.69
C GLY A 105 2.02 -1.30 3.44
N GLN A 106 2.29 -0.17 2.80
CA GLN A 106 2.03 1.15 3.37
C GLN A 106 0.54 1.47 3.48
N ALA A 107 -0.27 1.09 2.47
CA ALA A 107 -1.72 1.30 2.48
C ALA A 107 -2.42 0.46 3.57
N ALA A 108 -1.85 -0.70 3.90
CA ALA A 108 -2.36 -1.61 4.92
C ALA A 108 -1.92 -1.26 6.36
N SER A 109 -1.00 -0.29 6.55
CA SER A 109 -0.37 0.06 7.84
C SER A 109 -1.12 1.10 8.66
#